data_AF-A0A9E8N044-F1
#
_entry.id   AF-A0A9E8N044-F1
#
_cell.length_a   1.000
_cell.length_b   1.000
_cell.length_c   1.000
_cell.angle_alpha   90.00
_cell.angle_beta   90.00
_cell.angle_gamma   90.00
#
_symmetry.space_group_name_H-M   'P 1'
#
loop_
_entity.id
_entity.type
_entity.pdbx_description
1 polymer ?
#
loop_
_entity_poly.entity_id
_entity_poly.type
_entity_poly.pdbx_seq_one_letter_code
_entity_poly.pdbx_strand_id
1 'polypeptide(L)'
;MNASIAQHIIFTGAGFTKNFGGFLATEMWTQIFNHPEVQKQPRLRELLLNDFDYESIYYKVLAVSNDAFGSVEKKAIHEAVRGAYGSIDEVISKCCLGPYGPQSANIGKVNDLLKCCAGNNTNFFFTINQDLFIERYCDIPKKKVIYPYLKQNWILHPEKEKSLPDDQ
;
A
#
# COMPACT_ATOMS: atom_id res chain seq x y z
N MET A 1 9.04 10.65 31.28
CA MET A 1 9.96 9.60 30.78
C MET A 1 10.63 10.17 29.53
N ASN A 2 11.91 10.57 29.60
CA ASN A 2 12.62 11.13 28.45
C ASN A 2 13.10 9.97 27.58
N ALA A 3 12.43 9.72 26.46
CA ALA A 3 12.90 8.75 25.49
C ALA A 3 14.02 9.39 24.66
N SER A 4 15.19 8.75 24.65
CA SER A 4 16.28 9.14 23.75
C SER A 4 15.91 8.77 22.31
N ILE A 5 16.09 9.71 21.39
CA ILE A 5 15.80 9.53 19.96
C ILE A 5 17.03 8.91 19.29
N ALA A 6 16.82 7.91 18.45
CA ALA A 6 17.90 7.28 17.70
C ALA A 6 18.47 8.25 16.65
N GLN A 7 19.78 8.16 16.42
CA GLN A 7 20.47 8.99 15.43
C GLN A 7 20.16 8.59 13.99
N HIS A 8 19.53 7.44 13.78
CA HIS A 8 19.27 6.87 12.47
C HIS A 8 17.78 6.85 12.15
N ILE A 9 17.45 7.23 10.93
CA ILE A 9 16.11 7.18 10.36
C ILE A 9 16.14 6.21 9.19
N ILE A 10 15.21 5.26 9.15
CA ILE A 10 15.06 4.37 8.00
C ILE A 10 13.99 4.98 7.08
N PHE A 11 14.36 5.14 5.81
CA PHE A 11 13.43 5.41 4.73
C PHE A 11 13.42 4.20 3.79
N THR A 12 12.29 3.51 3.69
CA THR A 12 12.12 2.52 2.63
C THR A 12 11.51 3.19 1.41
N GLY A 13 12.10 2.90 0.25
CA GLY A 13 11.46 3.17 -1.03
C GLY A 13 10.54 2.02 -1.40
N ALA A 14 9.65 2.26 -2.37
CA ALA A 14 8.63 1.35 -2.91
C ALA A 14 9.16 -0.03 -3.37
N GLY A 15 10.49 -0.18 -3.48
CA GLY A 15 11.14 -1.46 -3.74
C GLY A 15 11.30 -2.35 -2.49
N PHE A 16 11.01 -1.90 -1.28
CA PHE A 16 11.19 -2.74 -0.10
C PHE A 16 10.17 -3.88 -0.09
N THR A 17 8.89 -3.57 -0.31
CA THR A 17 7.81 -4.57 -0.40
C THR A 17 7.96 -5.49 -1.62
N LYS A 18 8.64 -5.04 -2.69
CA LYS A 18 8.98 -5.88 -3.85
C LYS A 18 9.78 -7.13 -3.47
N ASN A 19 10.69 -7.03 -2.50
CA ASN A 19 11.48 -8.18 -2.02
C ASN A 19 10.62 -9.28 -1.37
N PHE A 20 9.38 -8.95 -1.02
CA PHE A 20 8.40 -9.83 -0.39
C PHE A 20 7.24 -10.17 -1.33
N GLY A 21 7.44 -10.00 -2.64
CA GLY A 21 6.45 -10.34 -3.65
C GLY A 21 5.44 -9.23 -3.96
N GLY A 22 5.63 -8.02 -3.44
CA GLY A 22 4.88 -6.85 -3.87
C GLY A 22 5.26 -6.36 -5.28
N PHE A 23 4.75 -5.19 -5.65
CA PHE A 23 4.95 -4.60 -6.97
C PHE A 23 5.78 -3.32 -6.91
N LEU A 24 6.59 -3.10 -7.94
CA LEU A 24 7.13 -1.79 -8.27
C LEU A 24 6.05 -0.93 -8.94
N ALA A 25 6.28 0.38 -9.04
CA ALA A 25 5.36 1.29 -9.71
C ALA A 25 4.99 0.87 -11.15
N THR A 26 5.95 0.33 -11.91
CA THR A 26 5.70 -0.20 -13.27
C THR A 26 4.81 -1.43 -13.28
N GLU A 27 4.91 -2.26 -12.26
CA GLU A 27 4.09 -3.46 -12.10
C GLU A 27 2.70 -3.11 -11.57
N MET A 28 2.60 -2.13 -10.66
CA MET A 28 1.33 -1.50 -10.28
C MET A 28 0.59 -1.00 -11.51
N TRP A 29 1.26 -0.20 -12.34
CA TRP A 29 0.70 0.27 -13.60
C TRP A 29 0.25 -0.89 -14.49
N THR A 30 1.05 -1.96 -14.59
CA THR A 30 0.71 -3.15 -15.39
C THR A 30 -0.55 -3.84 -14.88
N GLN A 31 -0.71 -3.99 -13.56
CA GLN A 31 -1.91 -4.57 -12.95
C GLN A 31 -3.14 -3.69 -13.20
N ILE A 32 -3.00 -2.38 -13.02
CA ILE A 32 -4.08 -1.40 -13.22
C ILE A 32 -4.51 -1.39 -14.69
N PHE A 33 -3.54 -1.30 -15.61
CA PHE A 33 -3.80 -1.25 -17.04
C PHE A 33 -4.54 -2.50 -17.50
N ASN A 34 -4.10 -3.70 -17.07
CA ASN A 34 -4.72 -4.96 -17.48
C ASN A 34 -6.03 -5.30 -16.76
N HIS A 35 -6.50 -4.45 -15.84
CA HIS A 35 -7.74 -4.70 -15.11
C HIS A 35 -8.96 -4.74 -16.06
N PRO A 36 -9.89 -5.72 -15.94
CA PRO A 36 -11.00 -5.88 -16.88
C PRO A 36 -11.88 -4.63 -17.02
N GLU A 37 -12.13 -3.91 -15.92
CA GLU A 37 -12.94 -2.69 -15.95
C GLU A 37 -12.23 -1.55 -16.68
N VAL A 38 -10.90 -1.46 -16.58
CA VAL A 38 -10.10 -0.48 -17.34
C VAL A 38 -10.11 -0.84 -18.82
N GLN A 39 -9.97 -2.13 -19.14
CA GLN A 39 -9.93 -2.60 -20.53
C GLN A 39 -11.22 -2.30 -21.31
N LYS A 40 -12.36 -2.16 -20.60
CA LYS A 40 -13.66 -1.76 -21.16
C LYS A 40 -13.77 -0.26 -21.48
N GLN A 41 -12.84 0.57 -21.00
CA GLN A 41 -12.89 2.04 -21.15
C GLN A 41 -11.80 2.54 -22.11
N PRO A 42 -12.10 2.79 -23.40
CA PRO A 42 -11.09 3.17 -24.41
C PRO A 42 -10.28 4.40 -24.04
N ARG A 43 -10.94 5.43 -23.51
CA ARG A 43 -10.30 6.69 -23.12
C ARG A 43 -9.39 6.54 -21.91
N LEU A 44 -9.80 5.75 -20.92
CA LEU A 44 -8.96 5.47 -19.75
C LEU A 44 -7.71 4.66 -20.15
N ARG A 45 -7.86 3.70 -21.07
CA ARG A 45 -6.72 2.95 -21.63
C ARG A 45 -5.76 3.86 -22.37
N GLU A 46 -6.27 4.75 -23.22
CA GLU A 46 -5.44 5.72 -23.95
C GLU A 46 -4.68 6.62 -22.97
N LEU A 47 -5.34 7.08 -21.91
CA LEU A 47 -4.70 7.87 -20.87
C LEU A 47 -3.56 7.10 -20.19
N LEU A 48 -3.80 5.84 -19.80
CA LEU A 48 -2.80 4.97 -19.17
C LEU A 48 -1.65 4.59 -20.11
N LEU A 49 -1.89 4.46 -21.42
CA LEU A 49 -0.84 4.19 -22.40
C LEU A 49 0.12 5.37 -22.60
N ASN A 50 -0.39 6.59 -22.43
CA ASN A 50 0.39 7.81 -22.63
C ASN A 50 1.09 8.30 -21.35
N ASP A 51 0.71 7.77 -20.18
CA ASP A 51 1.27 8.16 -18.90
C ASP A 51 1.40 6.94 -17.96
N PHE A 52 2.62 6.67 -17.51
CA PHE A 52 2.93 5.55 -16.63
C PHE A 52 2.75 5.87 -15.15
N ASP A 53 2.58 7.15 -14.81
CA ASP A 53 2.26 7.59 -13.46
C ASP A 53 0.77 7.37 -13.16
N TYR A 54 0.47 6.17 -12.69
CA TYR A 54 -0.90 5.80 -12.35
C TYR A 54 -1.48 6.66 -11.21
N GLU A 55 -0.66 7.24 -10.32
CA GLU A 55 -1.14 8.09 -9.21
C GLU A 55 -1.63 9.42 -9.75
N SER A 56 -0.86 10.02 -10.66
CA SER A 56 -1.28 11.22 -11.39
C SER A 56 -2.54 10.98 -12.21
N ILE A 57 -2.65 9.84 -12.91
CA ILE A 57 -3.86 9.45 -13.64
C ILE A 57 -5.05 9.28 -12.70
N TYR A 58 -4.87 8.56 -11.59
CA TYR A 58 -5.91 8.32 -10.60
C TYR A 58 -6.47 9.64 -10.07
N TYR A 59 -5.58 10.56 -9.68
CA TYR A 59 -5.96 11.89 -9.24
C TYR A 59 -6.65 12.67 -10.36
N LYS A 60 -6.13 12.64 -11.60
CA LYS A 60 -6.74 13.32 -12.74
C LYS A 60 -8.15 12.80 -13.07
N VAL A 61 -8.40 11.51 -12.93
CA VAL A 61 -9.71 10.92 -13.21
C VAL A 61 -10.72 11.21 -12.09
N LEU A 62 -10.27 11.19 -10.82
CA LEU A 62 -11.17 11.37 -9.68
C LEU A 62 -11.33 12.82 -9.20
N ALA A 63 -10.25 13.61 -9.17
CA ALA A 63 -10.21 14.93 -8.55
C ALA A 63 -10.64 16.06 -9.48
N VAL A 64 -10.69 15.84 -10.79
CA VAL A 64 -11.11 16.89 -11.73
C VAL A 64 -12.60 17.17 -11.50
N SER A 65 -12.86 18.36 -10.97
CA SER A 65 -14.17 18.95 -10.66
C SER A 65 -15.03 19.25 -11.90
N ASN A 66 -14.50 18.99 -13.09
CA ASN A 66 -15.26 19.02 -14.33
C ASN A 66 -15.65 17.57 -14.66
N ASP A 67 -16.85 17.37 -15.19
CA ASP A 67 -17.38 16.07 -15.68
C ASP A 67 -16.60 15.48 -16.87
N ALA A 68 -15.29 15.73 -16.93
CA ALA A 68 -14.37 15.22 -17.91
C ALA A 68 -14.36 13.69 -17.92
N PHE A 69 -14.59 13.00 -16.79
CA PHE A 69 -14.69 11.54 -16.74
C PHE A 69 -16.02 11.12 -16.13
N GLY A 70 -16.67 10.14 -16.76
CA GLY A 70 -17.94 9.61 -16.30
C GLY A 70 -17.80 8.76 -15.03
N SER A 71 -18.91 8.55 -14.32
CA SER A 71 -18.96 7.71 -13.11
C SER A 71 -18.42 6.28 -13.36
N VAL A 72 -18.66 5.74 -14.56
CA VAL A 72 -18.15 4.42 -14.98
C VAL A 72 -16.62 4.39 -15.06
N GLU A 73 -16.00 5.42 -15.64
CA GLU A 73 -14.53 5.50 -15.75
C GLU A 73 -13.89 5.72 -14.38
N LYS A 74 -14.50 6.58 -13.55
CA LYS A 74 -14.08 6.81 -12.15
C LYS A 74 -14.13 5.53 -11.34
N LYS A 75 -15.20 4.76 -11.46
CA LYS A 75 -15.33 3.45 -10.81
C LYS A 75 -14.30 2.45 -11.36
N ALA A 76 -14.10 2.40 -12.68
CA ALA A 76 -13.16 1.48 -13.30
C ALA A 76 -11.72 1.69 -12.82
N ILE A 77 -11.23 2.93 -12.76
CA ILE A 77 -9.88 3.21 -12.26
C ILE A 77 -9.77 2.96 -10.75
N HIS A 78 -10.83 3.24 -9.99
CA HIS A 78 -10.88 2.97 -8.56
C HIS A 78 -10.76 1.48 -8.24
N GLU A 79 -11.58 0.65 -8.90
CA GLU A 79 -11.53 -0.81 -8.73
C GLU A 79 -10.18 -1.39 -9.17
N ALA A 80 -9.59 -0.85 -10.26
CA ALA A 80 -8.30 -1.32 -10.74
C ALA A 80 -7.15 -1.02 -9.76
N VAL A 81 -7.12 0.21 -9.20
CA VAL A 81 -6.12 0.58 -8.18
C VAL A 81 -6.34 -0.22 -6.91
N ARG A 82 -7.59 -0.34 -6.44
CA ARG A 82 -7.95 -1.17 -5.27
C ARG A 82 -7.53 -2.62 -5.47
N GLY A 83 -7.79 -3.20 -6.64
CA GLY A 83 -7.43 -4.57 -6.99
C GLY A 83 -5.92 -4.80 -7.03
N ALA A 84 -5.15 -3.84 -7.55
CA ALA A 84 -3.69 -3.90 -7.55
C ALA A 84 -3.11 -3.90 -6.12
N TYR A 85 -3.58 -2.99 -5.26
CA TYR A 85 -3.16 -2.99 -3.84
C TYR A 85 -3.64 -4.24 -3.10
N GLY A 86 -4.86 -4.72 -3.36
CA GLY A 86 -5.37 -5.98 -2.80
C GLY A 86 -4.54 -7.20 -3.19
N SER A 87 -3.97 -7.21 -4.40
CA SER A 87 -3.07 -8.27 -4.85
C SER A 87 -1.74 -8.25 -4.09
N ILE A 88 -1.15 -7.07 -3.87
CA ILE A 88 0.03 -6.94 -2.99
C ILE A 88 -0.32 -7.43 -1.59
N ASP A 89 -1.45 -6.97 -1.06
CA ASP A 89 -1.93 -7.29 0.27
C ASP A 89 -2.06 -8.80 0.52
N GLU A 90 -2.64 -9.52 -0.45
CA GLU A 90 -2.77 -10.97 -0.40
C GLU A 90 -1.39 -11.67 -0.33
N VAL A 91 -0.43 -11.24 -1.15
CA VAL A 91 0.93 -11.79 -1.15
C VAL A 91 1.64 -11.50 0.17
N ILE A 92 1.58 -10.26 0.64
CA ILE A 92 2.24 -9.84 1.87
C ILE A 92 1.63 -10.51 3.10
N SER A 93 0.29 -10.66 3.15
CA SER A 93 -0.36 -11.36 4.25
C SER A 93 0.17 -12.79 4.40
N LYS A 94 0.35 -13.51 3.28
CA LYS A 94 0.94 -14.86 3.27
C LYS A 94 2.40 -14.86 3.73
N CYS A 95 3.17 -13.82 3.39
CA CYS A 95 4.56 -13.66 3.83
C CYS A 95 4.66 -13.44 5.35
N CYS A 96 3.68 -12.75 5.95
CA CYS A 96 3.68 -12.35 7.35
C CYS A 96 3.01 -13.37 8.30
N LEU A 97 2.22 -14.33 7.79
CA LEU A 97 1.39 -15.25 8.59
C LEU A 97 2.10 -16.53 9.11
N GLY A 98 3.43 -16.64 8.99
CA GLY A 98 4.19 -17.61 9.80
C GLY A 98 5.29 -18.40 9.05
N PRO A 99 6.10 -19.19 9.79
CA PRO A 99 7.34 -19.81 9.32
C PRO A 99 7.16 -20.98 8.32
N TYR A 100 5.91 -21.31 7.95
CA TYR A 100 5.58 -22.45 7.10
C TYR A 100 4.93 -22.08 5.76
N GLY A 101 4.83 -20.78 5.45
CA GLY A 101 4.42 -20.34 4.12
C GLY A 101 5.54 -20.58 3.10
N PRO A 102 5.25 -21.05 1.87
CA PRO A 102 6.25 -21.25 0.82
C PRO A 102 6.97 -19.95 0.38
N GLN A 103 6.45 -18.79 0.81
CA GLN A 103 7.00 -17.44 0.59
C GLN A 103 7.28 -16.71 1.92
N SER A 104 7.44 -17.45 3.03
CA SER A 104 7.63 -16.82 4.34
C SER A 104 8.89 -15.96 4.35
N ALA A 105 8.71 -14.67 4.63
CA ALA A 105 9.83 -13.77 4.83
C ALA A 105 10.64 -14.26 6.03
N ASN A 106 11.97 -14.13 5.98
CA ASN A 106 12.78 -14.36 7.18
C ASN A 106 12.57 -13.18 8.15
N ILE A 107 11.49 -13.26 8.93
CA ILE A 107 11.09 -12.26 9.91
C ILE A 107 12.20 -12.03 10.95
N GLY A 108 13.06 -13.02 11.21
CA GLY A 108 14.25 -12.85 12.03
C GLY A 108 15.20 -11.79 11.47
N LYS A 109 15.49 -11.84 10.17
CA LYS A 109 16.35 -10.85 9.49
C LYS A 109 15.72 -9.47 9.40
N VAL A 110 14.40 -9.38 9.22
CA VAL A 110 13.68 -8.10 9.29
C VAL A 110 13.79 -7.52 10.71
N ASN A 111 13.61 -8.34 11.75
CA ASN A 111 13.82 -7.90 13.13
C ASN A 111 15.27 -7.44 13.37
N ASP A 112 16.26 -8.14 12.84
CA ASP A 112 17.67 -7.77 12.98
C ASP A 112 17.93 -6.40 12.32
N LEU A 113 17.41 -6.17 11.11
CA LEU A 113 17.49 -4.88 10.42
C LEU A 113 16.88 -3.75 11.27
N LEU A 114 15.67 -3.96 11.78
CA LEU A 114 14.97 -2.96 12.61
C LEU A 114 15.73 -2.70 13.93
N LYS A 115 16.31 -3.72 14.54
CA LYS A 115 17.11 -3.60 15.77
C LYS A 115 18.43 -2.88 15.55
N CYS A 116 19.10 -3.11 14.43
CA CYS A 116 20.36 -2.44 14.08
C CYS A 116 20.19 -0.92 14.03
N CYS A 117 19.04 -0.44 13.56
CA CYS A 117 18.76 0.99 13.54
C CYS A 117 18.35 1.50 14.92
N ALA A 118 17.82 0.63 15.79
CA ALA A 118 17.11 1.06 16.97
C ALA A 118 17.87 1.13 18.29
N GLY A 119 18.73 0.16 18.58
CA GLY A 119 19.31 0.03 19.93
C GLY A 119 18.24 0.11 21.03
N ASN A 120 18.48 0.94 22.06
CA ASN A 120 17.54 1.23 23.16
C ASN A 120 16.73 2.54 22.96
N ASN A 121 16.78 3.14 21.78
CA ASN A 121 16.21 4.46 21.51
C ASN A 121 14.87 4.38 20.76
N THR A 122 14.15 5.51 20.70
CA THR A 122 12.97 5.67 19.84
C THR A 122 13.41 5.91 18.40
N ASN A 123 12.80 5.20 17.44
CA ASN A 123 13.21 5.22 16.03
C ASN A 123 12.07 5.67 15.12
N PHE A 124 12.45 6.24 13.99
CA PHE A 124 11.53 6.60 12.93
C PHE A 124 11.75 5.69 11.73
N PHE A 125 10.65 5.13 11.26
CA PHE A 125 10.59 4.33 10.05
C PHE A 125 9.57 4.99 9.13
N PHE A 126 10.03 5.46 7.98
CA PHE A 126 9.18 6.07 6.96
C PHE A 126 9.03 5.10 5.81
N THR A 127 7.80 4.71 5.54
CA THR A 127 7.37 4.01 4.34
C THR A 127 6.89 5.04 3.32
N ILE A 128 7.12 4.79 2.04
CA ILE A 128 6.40 5.50 0.97
C ILE A 128 5.22 4.65 0.47
N ASN A 129 4.30 5.23 -0.30
CA ASN A 129 3.20 4.49 -0.94
C ASN A 129 3.75 3.21 -1.59
N GLN A 130 3.04 2.10 -1.37
CA GLN A 130 3.38 0.72 -1.78
C GLN A 130 4.16 -0.13 -0.76
N ASP A 131 4.59 0.43 0.38
CA ASP A 131 5.33 -0.35 1.40
C ASP A 131 4.46 -1.12 2.42
N LEU A 132 3.51 -1.89 1.91
CA LEU A 132 2.53 -2.67 2.69
C LEU A 132 3.14 -3.74 3.60
N PHE A 133 4.38 -4.20 3.32
CA PHE A 133 5.03 -5.21 4.16
C PHE A 133 5.26 -4.71 5.59
N ILE A 134 5.82 -3.51 5.76
CA ILE A 134 6.13 -2.98 7.10
C ILE A 134 4.86 -2.65 7.86
N GLU A 135 3.86 -2.10 7.18
CA GLU A 135 2.54 -1.80 7.74
C GLU A 135 1.90 -3.09 8.31
N ARG A 136 1.81 -4.15 7.51
CA ARG A 136 1.30 -5.45 7.97
C ARG A 136 2.18 -6.12 9.03
N TYR A 137 3.49 -6.02 8.90
CA TYR A 137 4.42 -6.59 9.86
C TYR A 137 4.27 -5.97 11.25
N CYS A 138 4.01 -4.66 11.32
CA CYS A 138 3.79 -3.95 12.58
C CYS A 138 2.42 -4.25 13.21
N ASP A 139 1.45 -4.72 12.42
CA ASP A 139 0.10 -5.07 12.88
C ASP A 139 -0.01 -6.46 13.54
N ILE A 140 1.00 -7.34 13.43
CA ILE A 140 0.99 -8.70 13.96
C ILE A 140 1.90 -8.82 15.20
N PRO A 141 1.45 -9.37 16.35
CA PRO A 141 0.61 -8.73 17.35
C PRO A 141 1.32 -7.64 18.22
N LYS A 142 0.56 -6.60 18.59
CA LYS A 142 0.75 -5.61 19.71
C LYS A 142 2.13 -4.98 19.91
N LYS A 143 2.93 -4.74 18.87
CA LYS A 143 3.96 -3.69 18.99
C LYS A 143 3.23 -2.34 19.15
N LYS A 144 3.65 -1.51 20.11
CA LYS A 144 3.05 -0.17 20.29
C LYS A 144 3.52 0.72 19.15
N VAL A 145 2.83 0.64 18.01
CA VAL A 145 3.05 1.54 16.88
C VAL A 145 2.35 2.86 17.21
N ILE A 146 3.13 3.94 17.21
CA ILE A 146 2.60 5.29 17.35
C ILE A 146 2.65 5.90 15.95
N TYR A 147 1.48 6.23 15.41
CA TYR A 147 1.37 7.01 14.18
C TYR A 147 1.23 8.49 14.59
N PRO A 148 2.31 9.27 14.66
CA PRO A 148 2.22 10.67 15.05
C PRO A 148 1.30 11.39 14.06
N TYR A 149 0.28 12.07 14.59
CA TYR A 149 -0.69 12.88 13.83
C TYR A 149 -1.69 12.13 12.91
N LEU A 150 -1.68 10.79 12.86
CA LEU A 150 -2.72 10.00 12.20
C LEU A 150 -3.64 9.35 13.24
N LYS A 151 -4.95 9.52 13.11
CA LYS A 151 -5.92 8.79 13.94
C LYS A 151 -5.84 7.30 13.58
N GLN A 152 -5.69 6.42 14.57
CA GLN A 152 -5.58 4.95 14.41
C GLN A 152 -6.71 4.29 13.58
N ASN A 153 -7.78 5.00 13.27
CA ASN A 153 -8.94 4.50 12.53
C ASN A 153 -8.75 4.43 11.00
N TRP A 154 -7.58 4.81 10.47
CA TRP A 154 -7.32 4.83 9.03
C TRP A 154 -6.85 3.47 8.46
N ILE A 155 -6.33 2.58 9.32
CA ILE A 155 -6.03 1.20 8.93
C ILE A 155 -7.35 0.44 8.99
N LEU A 156 -8.01 0.31 7.84
CA LEU A 156 -9.23 -0.46 7.69
C LEU A 156 -8.89 -1.94 7.95
N HIS A 157 -9.28 -2.44 9.12
CA HIS A 157 -9.44 -3.88 9.29
C HIS A 157 -10.53 -4.33 8.31
N PRO A 158 -10.29 -5.35 7.46
CA PRO A 158 -11.27 -5.84 6.48
C PRO A 158 -12.64 -6.18 7.11
N GLU A 159 -12.65 -6.51 8.40
CA GLU A 159 -13.86 -6.82 9.16
C GLU A 159 -14.76 -5.59 9.45
N LYS A 160 -14.29 -4.37 9.20
CA LYS A 160 -15.04 -3.12 9.43
C LYS A 160 -15.57 -2.45 8.16
N GLU A 161 -15.34 -3.01 6.98
CA GLU A 161 -15.87 -2.50 5.70
C GLU A 161 -17.37 -2.82 5.45
N LYS A 162 -18.08 -3.41 6.42
CA LYS A 162 -19.55 -3.51 6.37
C LYS A 162 -20.20 -2.17 6.71
N SER A 163 -20.17 -1.24 5.77
CA SER A 163 -21.16 -0.15 5.52
C SER A 163 -20.47 1.05 4.87
N LEU A 164 -20.31 0.98 3.56
CA LEU A 164 -20.51 2.19 2.78
C LEU A 164 -22.04 2.34 2.62
N PRO A 165 -22.63 3.50 2.92
CA PRO A 165 -24.03 3.74 2.61
C PRO A 165 -24.22 3.63 1.09
N ASP A 166 -25.23 2.88 0.66
CA ASP A 166 -25.75 3.04 -0.69
C ASP A 166 -26.35 4.45 -0.77
N ASP A 167 -25.75 5.32 -1.59
CA ASP A 167 -26.28 6.66 -1.85
C ASP A 167 -27.69 6.53 -2.46
N GLN A 168 -28.68 7.10 -1.75
CA GLN A 168 -30.00 7.45 -2.29
C GLN A 168 -29.98 8.84 -2.92
#